data_AF-A0A132TUV6-F1
#
_entry.id   AF-A0A132TUV6-F1
#
_cell.length_a   1.000
_cell.length_b   1.000
_cell.length_c   1.000
_cell.angle_alpha   90.00
_cell.angle_beta   90.00
_cell.angle_gamma   90.00
#
_symmetry.space_group_name_H-M   'P 1'
#
loop_
_entity.id
_entity.type
_entity.pdbx_description
1 polymer ?
#
loop_
_entity_poly.entity_id
_entity_poly.type
_entity_poly.pdbx_seq_one_letter_code
_entity_poly.pdbx_strand_id
1 'polypeptide(L)'
;MRVNIKFTAKGKAAIENFNNEELLEIFARYIKTLTKKYDIEVDIPLEVNQNIVNDGTLVAMAQNVNCDADTFFKELSRDIKVPLKKRLGSKLENVFKTEFIE
;
A
#
# COMPACT_ATOMS: atom_id res chain seq x y z
N MET A 1 -0.39 -15.56 -1.17
CA MET A 1 0.86 -14.91 -0.77
C MET A 1 0.57 -13.72 0.12
N ARG A 2 1.16 -13.65 1.31
CA ARG A 2 1.04 -12.46 2.18
C ARG A 2 2.07 -11.43 1.74
N VAL A 3 1.69 -10.16 1.68
CA VAL A 3 2.58 -9.06 1.30
C VAL A 3 2.58 -8.02 2.41
N ASN A 4 3.74 -7.81 3.03
CA ASN A 4 3.95 -6.73 3.98
C ASN A 4 4.41 -5.48 3.23
N ILE A 5 3.58 -4.45 3.23
CA ILE A 5 3.88 -3.11 2.72
C ILE A 5 4.45 -2.28 3.87
N LYS A 6 5.78 -2.25 3.98
CA LYS A 6 6.52 -1.56 5.05
C LYS A 6 6.78 -0.12 4.66
N PHE A 7 6.19 0.83 5.37
CA PHE A 7 6.38 2.25 5.11
C PHE A 7 7.81 2.68 5.44
N THR A 8 8.40 3.53 4.58
CA THR A 8 9.68 4.18 4.89
C THR A 8 9.49 5.21 5.99
N ALA A 9 10.55 5.77 6.58
CA ALA A 9 10.41 6.85 7.56
C ALA A 9 9.61 8.05 7.01
N LYS A 10 9.84 8.44 5.75
CA LYS A 10 9.05 9.49 5.08
C LYS A 10 7.63 9.03 4.76
N GLY A 11 7.44 7.76 4.41
CA GLY A 11 6.12 7.16 4.22
C GLY A 11 5.30 7.17 5.51
N LYS A 12 5.92 6.83 6.65
CA LYS A 12 5.31 6.83 7.97
C LYS A 12 4.81 8.24 8.35
N ALA A 13 5.67 9.25 8.21
CA ALA A 13 5.27 10.65 8.41
C ALA A 13 4.11 11.08 7.50
N ALA A 14 4.04 10.55 6.27
CA ALA A 14 2.93 10.84 5.37
C ALA A 14 1.61 10.20 5.84
N ILE A 15 1.63 8.93 6.26
CA ILE A 15 0.43 8.22 6.71
C ILE A 15 -0.08 8.67 8.09
N GLU A 16 0.78 9.25 8.94
CA GLU A 16 0.38 9.85 10.23
C GLU A 16 -0.65 10.99 10.08
N ASN A 17 -0.76 11.56 8.88
CA ASN A 17 -1.75 12.59 8.58
C ASN A 17 -3.14 11.99 8.25
N PHE A 18 -3.29 10.67 8.20
CA PHE A 18 -4.51 9.96 7.85
C PHE A 18 -4.95 9.05 9.00
N ASN A 19 -6.25 8.82 9.12
CA ASN A 19 -6.75 7.77 10.00
C ASN A 19 -6.71 6.40 9.28
N ASN A 20 -6.94 5.32 10.05
CA ASN A 20 -6.81 3.96 9.54
C ASN A 20 -7.84 3.63 8.44
N GLU A 21 -9.08 4.12 8.57
CA GLU A 21 -10.14 3.92 7.55
C GLU A 21 -9.78 4.61 6.23
N GLU A 22 -9.26 5.84 6.29
CA GLU A 22 -8.78 6.57 5.12
C GLU A 22 -7.65 5.81 4.42
N LEU A 23 -6.70 5.25 5.17
CA LEU A 23 -5.60 4.47 4.60
C LEU A 23 -6.11 3.20 3.90
N LEU A 24 -7.03 2.46 4.55
CA LEU A 24 -7.65 1.27 3.96
C LEU A 24 -8.39 1.61 2.66
N GLU A 25 -9.22 2.65 2.67
CA GLU A 25 -9.96 3.09 1.48
C GLU A 25 -9.03 3.51 0.34
N ILE A 26 -7.99 4.29 0.65
CA ILE A 26 -7.04 4.76 -0.36
C ILE A 26 -6.36 3.54 -0.98
N PHE A 27 -5.73 2.68 -0.18
CA PHE A 27 -5.01 1.53 -0.73
C PHE A 27 -5.94 0.59 -1.50
N ALA A 28 -7.13 0.27 -0.97
CA ALA A 28 -8.09 -0.58 -1.67
C ALA A 28 -8.50 0.01 -3.04
N ARG A 29 -8.72 1.33 -3.13
CA ARG A 29 -9.07 2.00 -4.39
C ARG A 29 -7.96 1.90 -5.44
N TYR A 30 -6.71 2.18 -5.04
CA TYR A 30 -5.58 2.13 -5.97
C TYR A 30 -5.24 0.71 -6.40
N ILE A 31 -5.30 -0.25 -5.47
CA ILE A 31 -5.16 -1.68 -5.77
C ILE A 31 -6.21 -2.11 -6.78
N LYS A 32 -7.50 -1.85 -6.53
CA LYS A 32 -8.60 -2.19 -7.45
C LYS A 32 -8.45 -1.59 -8.84
N THR A 33 -7.76 -0.46 -8.94
CA THR A 33 -7.49 0.18 -10.24
C THR A 33 -6.36 -0.54 -10.96
N LEU A 34 -5.30 -0.92 -10.25
CA LEU A 34 -4.16 -1.64 -10.82
C LEU A 34 -4.48 -3.08 -11.18
N THR A 35 -5.35 -3.78 -10.43
CA THR A 35 -5.78 -5.14 -10.77
C THR A 35 -6.56 -5.23 -12.09
N LYS A 36 -6.98 -4.10 -12.68
CA LYS A 36 -7.53 -4.08 -14.05
C LYS A 36 -6.45 -4.18 -15.14
N LYS A 37 -5.20 -3.88 -14.80
CA LYS A 37 -4.04 -3.90 -15.71
C LYS A 37 -3.16 -5.14 -15.51
N TYR A 38 -3.19 -5.70 -14.32
CA TYR A 38 -2.35 -6.81 -13.88
C TYR A 38 -3.24 -8.00 -13.52
N ASP A 39 -2.89 -9.18 -14.01
CA ASP A 39 -3.60 -10.42 -13.68
C ASP A 39 -3.17 -10.92 -12.29
N ILE A 40 -3.78 -10.31 -11.27
CA ILE A 40 -3.55 -10.55 -9.85
C ILE A 40 -4.78 -10.12 -9.04
N GLU A 41 -5.13 -10.89 -8.02
CA GLU A 41 -6.11 -10.51 -7.01
C GLU A 41 -5.38 -10.05 -5.75
N VAL A 42 -5.76 -8.89 -5.20
CA VAL A 42 -5.13 -8.34 -4.00
C VAL A 42 -6.18 -7.73 -3.09
N ASP A 43 -6.24 -8.22 -1.86
CA ASP A 43 -7.12 -7.74 -0.79
C ASP A 43 -6.34 -7.14 0.39
N ILE A 44 -7.01 -6.27 1.15
CA ILE A 44 -6.47 -5.68 2.38
C ILE A 44 -7.40 -6.06 3.55
N PRO A 45 -7.12 -7.19 4.23
CA PRO A 45 -7.97 -7.67 5.32
C PRO A 45 -7.97 -6.72 6.51
N LEU A 46 -9.16 -6.33 6.98
CA LEU A 46 -9.32 -5.40 8.10
C LEU A 46 -8.75 -5.99 9.41
N GLU A 47 -8.86 -7.30 9.61
CA GLU A 47 -8.51 -7.96 10.87
C GLU A 47 -7.03 -7.78 11.25
N VAL A 48 -6.16 -7.68 10.24
CA VAL A 48 -4.70 -7.57 10.42
C VAL A 48 -4.16 -6.16 10.12
N ASN A 49 -5.05 -5.19 9.86
CA ASN A 49 -4.71 -3.81 9.52
C ASN A 49 -5.43 -2.81 10.45
N GLN A 50 -5.56 -3.13 11.73
CA GLN A 50 -6.28 -2.28 12.68
C GLN A 50 -5.50 -1.02 13.10
N ASN A 51 -4.17 -1.01 12.94
CA ASN A 51 -3.32 0.09 13.43
C ASN A 51 -2.12 0.42 12.51
N ILE A 52 -2.40 0.64 11.22
CA ILE A 52 -1.39 0.79 10.16
C ILE A 52 -0.34 1.86 10.52
N VAL A 53 -0.76 2.99 11.09
CA VAL A 53 0.12 4.12 11.42
C VAL A 53 1.15 3.72 12.49
N ASN A 54 0.70 3.07 13.56
CA ASN A 54 1.60 2.66 14.63
C ASN A 54 2.54 1.54 14.16
N ASP A 55 1.98 0.53 13.51
CA ASP A 55 2.70 -0.65 13.01
C ASP A 55 3.68 -0.29 11.89
N GLY A 56 3.45 0.84 11.20
CA GLY A 56 4.24 1.26 10.04
C GLY A 56 4.22 0.24 8.90
N THR A 57 3.22 -0.63 8.89
CA THR A 57 3.07 -1.73 7.93
C THR A 57 1.60 -1.89 7.58
N LEU A 58 1.31 -2.05 6.28
CA LEU A 58 0.02 -2.51 5.79
C LEU A 58 0.19 -3.93 5.24
N VAL A 59 -0.72 -4.82 5.58
CA VAL A 59 -0.71 -6.22 5.13
C VAL A 59 -1.72 -6.38 4.00
N ALA A 60 -1.26 -6.87 2.85
CA ALA A 60 -2.10 -7.25 1.73
C ALA A 60 -2.02 -8.76 1.49
N MET A 61 -3.11 -9.34 0.97
CA MET A 61 -3.19 -10.74 0.58
C MET A 61 -3.30 -10.81 -0.93
N ALA A 62 -2.28 -11.37 -1.58
CA ALA A 62 -2.24 -11.56 -3.02
C ALA A 62 -2.58 -13.02 -3.38
N GLN A 63 -3.46 -13.19 -4.36
CA GLN A 63 -3.95 -14.47 -4.90
C GLN A 63 -3.96 -14.41 -6.43
N ASN A 64 -4.05 -15.57 -7.08
CA ASN A 64 -4.11 -15.69 -8.54
C ASN A 64 -3.05 -14.84 -9.27
N VAL A 65 -1.81 -14.88 -8.77
CA VAL A 65 -0.71 -14.02 -9.21
C VAL A 65 -0.12 -14.56 -10.52
N ASN A 66 -0.62 -14.06 -11.67
CA ASN A 66 -0.16 -14.44 -13.01
C ASN A 66 0.65 -13.32 -13.70
N CYS A 67 1.21 -12.40 -12.90
CA CYS A 67 2.02 -11.28 -13.39
C CYS A 67 3.25 -11.07 -12.50
N ASP A 68 4.11 -10.12 -12.90
CA ASP A 68 5.19 -9.64 -12.05
C ASP A 68 4.63 -8.81 -10.88
N ALA A 69 4.56 -9.45 -9.70
CA ALA A 69 4.06 -8.83 -8.48
C ALA A 69 4.94 -7.66 -8.00
N ASP A 70 6.26 -7.74 -8.16
CA ASP A 70 7.18 -6.65 -7.82
C ASP A 70 6.86 -5.40 -8.63
N THR A 71 6.60 -5.57 -9.93
CA THR A 71 6.21 -4.47 -10.81
C THR A 71 4.86 -3.88 -10.42
N PHE A 72 3.87 -4.71 -10.10
CA PHE A 72 2.57 -4.27 -9.58
C PHE A 72 2.72 -3.37 -8.33
N PHE A 73 3.46 -3.83 -7.31
CA PHE A 73 3.61 -3.07 -6.06
C PHE A 73 4.50 -1.83 -6.21
N LYS A 74 5.45 -1.83 -7.15
CA LYS A 74 6.20 -0.62 -7.54
C LYS A 74 5.29 0.43 -8.17
N GLU A 75 4.35 0.04 -9.04
CA GLU A 75 3.36 0.98 -9.59
C GLU A 75 2.42 1.48 -8.50
N LEU A 76 1.94 0.60 -7.62
CA LEU A 76 1.15 0.99 -6.45
C LEU A 76 1.88 2.04 -5.60
N SER A 77 3.17 1.87 -5.34
CA SER A 77 3.96 2.85 -4.57
C SER A 77 4.05 4.22 -5.26
N ARG A 78 3.97 4.29 -6.59
CA ARG A 78 3.98 5.56 -7.34
C ARG A 78 2.62 6.23 -7.29
N ASP A 79 1.55 5.45 -7.37
CA ASP A 79 0.19 5.97 -7.38
C ASP A 79 -0.25 6.48 -6.01
N ILE A 80 0.01 5.70 -4.94
CA ILE A 80 -0.31 6.08 -3.55
C ILE A 80 0.44 7.35 -3.10
N LYS A 81 1.60 7.61 -3.68
CA LYS A 81 2.39 8.79 -3.38
C LYS A 81 1.63 10.08 -3.64
N VAL A 82 0.71 10.09 -4.61
CA VAL A 82 -0.05 11.29 -5.00
C VAL A 82 -0.95 11.80 -3.85
N PRO A 83 -1.90 11.00 -3.30
CA PRO A 83 -2.73 11.44 -2.18
C PRO A 83 -1.91 11.72 -0.92
N LEU A 84 -0.89 10.89 -0.62
CA LEU A 84 -0.05 11.08 0.56
C LEU A 84 0.75 12.38 0.50
N LYS A 85 1.39 12.66 -0.64
CA LYS A 85 2.14 13.92 -0.86
C LYS A 85 1.23 15.14 -0.73
N LYS A 86 0.00 15.07 -1.25
CA LYS A 86 -0.96 16.18 -1.21
C LYS A 86 -1.29 16.57 0.22
N ARG A 87 -1.47 15.60 1.13
CA ARG A 87 -1.78 15.86 2.54
C ARG A 87 -0.55 16.25 3.36
N LEU A 88 0.60 15.61 3.10
CA LEU A 88 1.86 15.92 3.78
C LEU A 88 2.38 17.33 3.46
N GLY A 89 2.07 17.88 2.28
CA GLY A 89 2.48 19.23 1.88
C GLY A 89 3.98 19.38 1.57
N SER A 90 4.74 18.29 1.47
CA SER A 90 6.19 18.33 1.23
C SER A 90 6.64 17.30 0.18
N LYS A 91 7.94 17.24 -0.10
CA LYS A 91 8.50 16.23 -1.03
C LYS A 91 8.42 14.84 -0.39
N LEU A 92 7.64 13.96 -1.00
CA LEU A 92 7.61 12.54 -0.68
C LEU A 92 8.41 11.78 -1.74
N GLU A 93 9.28 10.85 -1.34
CA GLU A 93 10.08 10.01 -2.26
C GLU A 93 9.45 8.63 -2.41
N ASN A 94 10.15 7.56 -1.99
CA ASN A 94 9.62 6.20 -1.92
C ASN A 94 8.76 6.05 -0.67
N VAL A 95 7.51 5.62 -0.86
CA VAL A 95 6.52 5.56 0.22
C VAL A 95 6.71 4.30 1.07
N PHE A 96 6.93 3.16 0.42
CA PHE A 96 7.05 1.88 1.09
C PHE A 96 8.04 0.95 0.38
N LYS A 97 8.37 -0.16 1.03
CA LYS A 97 8.99 -1.35 0.45
C LYS A 97 8.04 -2.53 0.62
N THR A 98 8.10 -3.48 -0.29
CA THR A 98 7.35 -4.74 -0.18
C THR A 98 8.24 -5.86 0.32
N GLU A 99 7.66 -6.70 1.16
CA GLU A 99 8.20 -7.98 1.59
C GLU A 99 7.15 -9.04 1.29
N PHE A 100 7.48 -9.98 0.42
CA PHE A 100 6.65 -11.12 0.09
C PHE A 100 6.91 -12.24 1.10
N ILE A 101 5.85 -12.75 1.71
CA ILE A 101 5.88 -13.87 2.63
C ILE A 101 5.13 -15.03 1.97
N GLU A 102 5.88 -16.10 1.72
CA GLU A 102 5.37 -17.38 1.23
C GLU A 102 4.66 -18.16 2.33
#